data_AF-A0A6A7SJU3-F1
#
_entry.id   AF-A0A6A7SJU3-F1
#
_cell.length_a   1.000
_cell.length_b   1.000
_cell.length_c   1.000
_cell.angle_alpha   90.00
_cell.angle_beta   90.00
_cell.angle_gamma   90.00
#
_symmetry.space_group_name_H-M   'P 1'
#
loop_
_entity.id
_entity.type
_entity.pdbx_description
1 polymer ?
#
loop_
_entity_poly.entity_id
_entity_poly.type
_entity_poly.pdbx_seq_one_letter_code
_entity_poly.pdbx_strand_id
1 'polypeptide(L)'
;MRERLAARQRRLLARAVRLARVGGRIVYSTCTVAPEENEAVVDAVLRAFPGQLAVRPARLSGFDCAPGITEWAGAGFDPSLAGAARVWPHQNDTGGFFAAVLEKVDGPEPDGALVHPAGADDAVLDELGATYGLDEDAFAGVTTHRGGGRYLSAVSADHRLPPGLATQTTGLPVLGTQARPPKPTTAFALAWAPAAQANTLDVDDAGLADYIARRPLYLDRAEVPEAPYVLVRHRGHGIGVAHVRGRQADGRVAFASLHPKAWAGR
;
A
#
# COMPACT_ATOMS: atom_id res chain seq x y z
N MET A 1 -0.91 -32.18 -8.91
CA MET A 1 -0.40 -30.85 -8.48
C MET A 1 -1.43 -29.75 -8.69
N ARG A 2 -2.00 -29.60 -9.90
CA ARG A 2 -3.03 -28.57 -10.24
C ARG A 2 -4.29 -28.63 -9.38
N GLU A 3 -4.84 -29.82 -9.11
CA GLU A 3 -6.05 -29.96 -8.27
C GLU A 3 -5.88 -29.47 -6.83
N ARG A 4 -4.69 -29.65 -6.24
CA ARG A 4 -4.38 -29.17 -4.89
C ARG A 4 -4.36 -27.64 -4.83
N LEU A 5 -3.89 -27.00 -5.90
CA LEU A 5 -3.86 -25.53 -6.01
C LEU A 5 -5.27 -24.96 -6.20
N ALA A 6 -6.05 -25.52 -7.12
CA ALA A 6 -7.47 -25.15 -7.30
C ALA A 6 -8.29 -25.33 -6.02
N ALA A 7 -8.09 -26.45 -5.29
CA ALA A 7 -8.74 -26.66 -4.00
C ALA A 7 -8.36 -25.60 -2.95
N ARG A 8 -7.10 -25.15 -2.95
CA ARG A 8 -6.65 -24.06 -2.07
C ARG A 8 -7.27 -22.73 -2.46
N GLN A 9 -7.29 -22.39 -3.76
CA GLN A 9 -7.90 -21.17 -4.30
C GLN A 9 -9.40 -21.11 -3.96
N ARG A 10 -10.14 -22.21 -4.11
CA ARG A 10 -11.55 -22.29 -3.68
C ARG A 10 -11.74 -21.98 -2.20
N ARG A 11 -10.90 -22.53 -1.32
CA ARG A 11 -10.97 -22.27 0.12
C ARG A 11 -10.68 -20.80 0.46
N LEU A 12 -9.68 -20.20 -0.21
CA LEU A 12 -9.34 -18.79 -0.03
C LEU A 12 -10.47 -17.88 -0.49
N LEU A 13 -11.01 -18.12 -1.69
CA LEU A 13 -12.11 -17.32 -2.24
C LEU A 13 -13.38 -17.46 -1.40
N ALA A 14 -13.74 -18.69 -0.97
CA ALA A 14 -14.87 -18.90 -0.07
C ALA A 14 -14.69 -18.18 1.28
N ARG A 15 -13.47 -18.08 1.81
CA ARG A 15 -13.20 -17.29 3.02
C ARG A 15 -13.36 -15.79 2.75
N ALA A 16 -12.92 -15.29 1.60
CA ALA A 16 -13.13 -13.90 1.22
C ALA A 16 -14.63 -13.55 1.14
N VAL A 17 -15.46 -14.42 0.58
CA VAL A 17 -16.93 -14.25 0.56
C VAL A 17 -17.53 -14.11 1.97
N ARG A 18 -17.05 -14.92 2.92
CA ARG A 18 -17.52 -14.84 4.31
C ARG A 18 -17.04 -13.59 5.06
N LEU A 19 -15.94 -12.99 4.61
CA LEU A 19 -15.39 -11.76 5.20
C LEU A 19 -15.92 -10.48 4.55
N ALA A 20 -16.54 -10.58 3.37
CA ALA A 20 -17.19 -9.44 2.74
C ALA A 20 -18.54 -9.13 3.39
N ARG A 21 -18.83 -7.85 3.60
CA ARG A 21 -20.18 -7.34 3.87
C ARG A 21 -21.09 -7.45 2.66
N VAL A 22 -22.41 -7.43 2.84
CA VAL A 22 -23.34 -7.25 1.70
C VAL A 22 -23.05 -5.89 1.03
N GLY A 23 -23.10 -5.87 -0.31
CA GLY A 23 -22.61 -4.79 -1.17
C GLY A 23 -21.09 -4.75 -1.35
N GLY A 24 -20.32 -5.56 -0.62
CA GLY A 24 -18.87 -5.67 -0.75
C GLY A 24 -18.45 -6.37 -2.04
N ARG A 25 -17.33 -5.93 -2.63
CA ARG A 25 -16.75 -6.54 -3.84
C ARG A 25 -15.50 -7.35 -3.51
N ILE A 26 -15.37 -8.49 -4.17
CA ILE A 26 -14.27 -9.42 -4.05
C ILE A 26 -13.68 -9.58 -5.45
N VAL A 27 -12.39 -9.28 -5.58
CA VAL A 27 -11.66 -9.51 -6.83
C VAL A 27 -10.90 -10.81 -6.70
N TYR A 28 -11.25 -11.80 -7.51
CA TYR A 28 -10.47 -13.01 -7.70
C TYR A 28 -9.59 -12.83 -8.93
N SER A 29 -8.28 -13.06 -8.81
CA SER A 29 -7.35 -12.94 -9.94
C SER A 29 -6.23 -13.95 -9.88
N THR A 30 -5.70 -14.29 -11.06
CA THR A 30 -4.58 -15.22 -11.23
C THR A 30 -3.68 -14.77 -12.38
N CYS A 31 -2.42 -15.19 -12.36
CA CYS A 31 -1.46 -15.04 -13.47
C CYS A 31 -1.35 -16.31 -14.34
N THR A 32 -2.45 -17.08 -14.43
CA THR A 32 -2.54 -18.30 -15.24
C THR A 32 -3.69 -18.18 -16.24
N VAL A 33 -3.53 -18.87 -17.37
CA VAL A 33 -4.59 -18.98 -18.39
C VAL A 33 -5.47 -20.21 -18.20
N ALA A 34 -5.11 -21.10 -17.27
CA ALA A 34 -5.77 -22.39 -17.04
C ALA A 34 -7.21 -22.22 -16.49
N PRO A 35 -8.24 -22.67 -17.21
CA PRO A 35 -9.63 -22.59 -16.75
C PRO A 35 -9.90 -23.28 -15.41
N GLU A 36 -9.15 -24.34 -15.09
CA GLU A 36 -9.25 -25.10 -13.84
C GLU A 36 -8.86 -24.26 -12.61
N GLU A 37 -8.04 -23.24 -12.80
CA GLU A 37 -7.62 -22.28 -11.78
C GLU A 37 -8.40 -20.96 -11.87
N ASN A 38 -9.26 -20.79 -12.88
CA ASN A 38 -9.95 -19.54 -13.16
C ASN A 38 -11.46 -19.74 -12.98
N GLU A 39 -12.19 -20.00 -14.07
CA GLU A 39 -13.65 -20.14 -14.07
C GLU A 39 -14.11 -21.32 -13.23
N ALA A 40 -13.39 -22.44 -13.24
CA ALA A 40 -13.76 -23.59 -12.40
C ALA A 40 -13.69 -23.27 -10.89
N VAL A 41 -12.77 -22.39 -10.47
CA VAL A 41 -12.67 -21.94 -9.08
C VAL A 41 -13.84 -21.01 -8.74
N VAL A 42 -14.14 -20.05 -9.62
CA VAL A 42 -15.20 -19.07 -9.40
C VAL A 42 -16.58 -19.75 -9.45
N ASP A 43 -16.84 -20.60 -10.45
CA ASP A 43 -18.06 -21.39 -10.59
C ASP A 43 -18.32 -22.26 -9.36
N ALA A 44 -17.30 -22.96 -8.86
CA ALA A 44 -17.43 -23.76 -7.64
C ALA A 44 -17.80 -22.91 -6.41
N VAL A 45 -17.32 -21.66 -6.33
CA VAL A 45 -17.71 -20.73 -5.26
C VAL A 45 -19.12 -20.19 -5.49
N LEU A 46 -19.50 -19.81 -6.71
CA LEU A 46 -20.87 -19.39 -7.02
C LEU A 46 -21.90 -20.46 -6.61
N ARG A 47 -21.62 -21.73 -6.92
CA ARG A 47 -22.46 -22.87 -6.51
C ARG A 47 -22.48 -23.10 -5.00
N ALA A 48 -21.39 -22.82 -4.29
CA ALA A 48 -21.31 -22.98 -2.84
C ALA A 48 -22.03 -21.86 -2.06
N PHE A 49 -22.31 -20.73 -2.70
CA PHE A 49 -22.98 -19.57 -2.13
C PHE A 49 -24.19 -19.14 -2.98
N PRO A 50 -25.18 -20.05 -3.17
CA PRO A 50 -26.30 -19.80 -4.07
C PRO A 50 -27.09 -18.55 -3.65
N GLY A 51 -27.33 -17.64 -4.61
CA GLY A 51 -28.06 -16.39 -4.39
C GLY A 51 -27.29 -15.28 -3.66
N GLN A 52 -26.08 -15.55 -3.14
CA GLN A 52 -25.33 -14.58 -2.34
C GLN A 52 -24.34 -13.74 -3.16
N LEU A 53 -24.02 -14.17 -4.39
CA LEU A 53 -22.98 -13.56 -5.22
C LEU A 53 -23.52 -13.19 -6.59
N ALA A 54 -23.15 -12.01 -7.08
CA ALA A 54 -23.35 -11.57 -8.45
C ALA A 54 -22.00 -11.31 -9.12
N VAL A 55 -21.79 -11.86 -10.33
CA VAL A 55 -20.62 -11.51 -11.14
C VAL A 55 -20.84 -10.12 -11.75
N ARG A 56 -19.90 -9.20 -11.51
CA ARG A 56 -19.87 -7.87 -12.13
C ARG A 56 -18.88 -7.88 -13.30
N PRO A 57 -19.16 -7.13 -14.38
CA PRO A 57 -18.23 -7.03 -15.50
C PRO A 57 -16.86 -6.53 -15.05
N ALA A 58 -15.84 -7.35 -15.29
CA ALA A 58 -14.44 -7.00 -15.09
C ALA A 58 -13.93 -6.28 -16.35
N ARG A 59 -13.23 -5.17 -16.15
CA ARG A 59 -12.55 -4.39 -17.19
C ARG A 59 -11.21 -3.95 -16.62
N LEU A 60 -10.13 -4.20 -17.35
CA LEU A 60 -8.80 -3.74 -17.02
C LEU A 60 -8.43 -2.63 -18.01
N SER A 61 -8.38 -1.39 -17.54
CA SER A 61 -8.03 -0.25 -18.40
C SER A 61 -6.63 -0.44 -18.97
N GLY A 62 -6.47 -0.22 -20.27
CA GLY A 62 -5.20 -0.40 -20.97
C GLY A 62 -4.91 -1.84 -21.42
N PHE A 63 -5.85 -2.77 -21.28
CA PHE A 63 -5.72 -4.15 -21.74
C PHE A 63 -6.87 -4.58 -22.64
N ASP A 64 -6.53 -5.31 -23.71
CA ASP A 64 -7.49 -6.04 -24.53
C ASP A 64 -7.93 -7.30 -23.76
N CYS A 65 -9.16 -7.23 -23.24
CA CYS A 65 -9.75 -8.28 -22.42
C CYS A 65 -10.70 -9.15 -23.24
N ALA A 66 -10.45 -10.45 -23.27
CA ALA A 66 -11.43 -11.44 -23.69
C ALA A 66 -12.41 -11.76 -22.54
N PRO A 67 -13.65 -12.17 -22.83
CA PRO A 67 -14.57 -12.65 -21.81
C PRO A 67 -14.05 -13.93 -21.13
N GLY A 68 -14.50 -14.20 -19.91
CA GLY A 68 -14.35 -15.50 -19.28
C GLY A 68 -15.07 -16.59 -20.09
N ILE A 69 -14.58 -17.83 -20.00
CA ILE A 69 -15.18 -18.96 -20.71
C ILE A 69 -16.32 -19.57 -19.88
N THR A 70 -17.39 -20.00 -20.55
CA THR A 70 -18.57 -20.59 -19.88
C THR A 70 -18.65 -22.10 -20.05
N GLU A 71 -17.69 -22.71 -20.76
CA GLU A 71 -17.57 -24.16 -20.92
C GLU A 71 -16.09 -24.54 -21.07
N TRP A 72 -15.68 -25.63 -20.43
CA TRP A 72 -14.35 -26.19 -20.59
C TRP A 72 -14.37 -27.70 -20.38
N ALA A 73 -13.76 -28.46 -21.30
CA ALA A 73 -13.63 -29.91 -21.23
C ALA A 73 -14.96 -30.65 -20.96
N GLY A 74 -16.07 -30.18 -21.56
CA GLY A 74 -17.41 -30.73 -21.39
C GLY A 74 -18.12 -30.36 -20.09
N ALA A 75 -17.51 -29.53 -19.24
CA ALA A 75 -18.15 -28.95 -18.06
C ALA A 75 -18.63 -27.53 -18.36
N GLY A 76 -19.93 -27.30 -18.19
CA GLY A 76 -20.53 -25.96 -18.23
C GLY A 76 -20.32 -25.20 -16.91
N PHE A 77 -19.95 -23.94 -17.03
CA PHE A 77 -19.84 -22.99 -15.92
C PHE A 77 -21.02 -22.02 -15.90
N ASP A 78 -21.18 -21.30 -14.80
CA ASP A 78 -22.18 -20.25 -14.67
C ASP A 78 -22.05 -19.23 -15.83
N PRO A 79 -23.13 -18.94 -16.60
CA PRO A 79 -23.07 -18.05 -17.75
C PRO A 79 -22.60 -16.63 -17.42
N SER A 80 -22.78 -16.18 -16.18
CA SER A 80 -22.32 -14.87 -15.73
C SER A 80 -20.80 -14.72 -15.75
N LEU A 81 -20.05 -15.84 -15.84
CA LEU A 81 -18.58 -15.82 -15.98
C LEU A 81 -18.09 -15.22 -17.30
N ALA A 82 -18.95 -15.07 -18.30
CA ALA A 82 -18.65 -14.21 -19.46
C ALA A 82 -18.33 -12.76 -19.06
N GLY A 83 -18.77 -12.32 -17.88
CA GLY A 83 -18.41 -11.03 -17.28
C GLY A 83 -17.00 -10.96 -16.69
N ALA A 84 -16.28 -12.07 -16.54
CA ALA A 84 -14.88 -12.07 -16.13
C ALA A 84 -13.97 -11.59 -17.27
N ALA A 85 -12.75 -11.16 -16.94
CA ALA A 85 -11.76 -10.68 -17.89
C ALA A 85 -10.58 -11.65 -18.00
N ARG A 86 -10.24 -12.03 -19.23
CA ARG A 86 -9.02 -12.75 -19.60
C ARG A 86 -8.09 -11.83 -20.38
N VAL A 87 -6.85 -11.74 -19.94
CA VAL A 87 -5.77 -11.08 -20.69
C VAL A 87 -4.91 -12.17 -21.30
N TRP A 88 -4.84 -12.19 -22.62
CA TRP A 88 -4.05 -13.15 -23.36
C TRP A 88 -2.69 -12.57 -23.75
N PRO A 89 -1.60 -13.34 -23.60
CA PRO A 89 -0.25 -12.87 -23.94
C PRO A 89 -0.14 -12.33 -25.37
N HIS A 90 -0.67 -13.07 -26.35
CA HIS A 90 -0.57 -12.74 -27.77
C HIS A 90 -1.39 -11.50 -28.18
N GLN A 91 -2.28 -11.01 -27.32
CA GLN A 91 -3.08 -9.81 -27.58
C GLN A 91 -2.52 -8.57 -26.89
N ASN A 92 -1.71 -8.75 -25.83
CA ASN A 92 -1.32 -7.66 -24.94
C ASN A 92 0.20 -7.51 -24.75
N ASP A 93 1.02 -8.37 -25.36
CA ASP A 93 2.47 -8.45 -25.12
C ASP A 93 2.83 -8.56 -23.63
N THR A 94 2.03 -9.33 -22.89
CA THR A 94 2.13 -9.53 -21.44
C THR A 94 2.15 -11.01 -21.06
N GLY A 95 2.29 -11.30 -19.76
CA GLY A 95 1.88 -12.59 -19.22
C GLY A 95 0.36 -12.81 -19.31
N GLY A 96 -0.09 -14.05 -19.11
CA GLY A 96 -1.52 -14.37 -19.05
C GLY A 96 -2.13 -13.94 -17.71
N PHE A 97 -3.35 -13.40 -17.75
CA PHE A 97 -4.03 -12.93 -16.55
C PHE A 97 -5.52 -13.22 -16.58
N PHE A 98 -6.12 -13.41 -15.41
CA PHE A 98 -7.56 -13.58 -15.23
C PHE A 98 -8.04 -12.74 -14.05
N ALA A 99 -9.22 -12.12 -14.20
CA ALA A 99 -9.89 -11.39 -13.12
C ALA A 99 -11.41 -11.59 -13.16
N ALA A 100 -11.99 -11.93 -12.01
CA ALA A 100 -13.44 -11.96 -11.79
C ALA A 100 -13.80 -11.03 -10.62
N VAL A 101 -14.82 -10.20 -10.81
CA VAL A 101 -15.35 -9.32 -9.75
C VAL A 101 -16.66 -9.90 -9.26
N LEU A 102 -16.69 -10.33 -8.00
CA LEU A 102 -17.88 -10.83 -7.33
C LEU A 102 -18.40 -9.76 -6.39
N GLU A 103 -19.69 -9.46 -6.44
CA GLU A 103 -20.36 -8.62 -5.45
C GLU A 103 -21.19 -9.51 -4.54
N LYS A 104 -21.03 -9.37 -3.22
CA LYS A 104 -21.88 -10.06 -2.25
C LYS A 104 -23.21 -9.33 -2.17
N VAL A 105 -24.26 -9.95 -2.68
CA VAL A 105 -25.60 -9.35 -2.76
C VAL A 105 -26.54 -9.81 -1.64
N ASP A 106 -26.22 -10.93 -0.98
CA ASP A 106 -26.98 -11.48 0.14
C ASP A 106 -26.08 -12.36 1.03
N GLY A 107 -26.64 -12.90 2.11
CA GLY A 107 -25.99 -13.80 3.06
C GLY A 107 -25.62 -13.12 4.37
N PRO A 108 -25.03 -13.88 5.32
CA PRO A 108 -24.70 -13.34 6.63
C PRO A 108 -23.62 -12.26 6.51
N GLU A 109 -23.78 -11.17 7.25
CA GLU A 109 -22.70 -10.21 7.49
C GLU A 109 -21.48 -10.91 8.12
N PRO A 110 -20.25 -10.41 7.90
CA PRO A 110 -19.05 -11.04 8.42
C PRO A 110 -19.09 -11.11 9.94
N ASP A 111 -18.89 -12.31 10.46
CA ASP A 111 -18.79 -12.57 11.89
C ASP A 111 -17.39 -12.17 12.41
N GLY A 112 -17.36 -11.56 13.59
CA GLY A 112 -16.15 -11.07 14.25
C GLY A 112 -16.19 -9.56 14.53
N ALA A 113 -16.00 -9.20 15.80
CA ALA A 113 -15.85 -7.81 16.17
C ALA A 113 -14.60 -7.22 15.48
N LEU A 114 -14.74 -6.07 14.85
CA LEU A 114 -13.60 -5.27 14.40
C LEU A 114 -13.42 -4.13 15.39
N VAL A 115 -12.22 -3.97 15.91
CA VAL A 115 -11.88 -2.91 16.87
C VAL A 115 -10.97 -1.89 16.22
N HIS A 116 -11.14 -0.63 16.60
CA HIS A 116 -10.13 0.37 16.30
C HIS A 116 -8.85 0.02 17.05
N PRO A 117 -7.67 0.11 16.41
CA PRO A 117 -6.43 0.01 17.16
C PRO A 117 -6.39 1.11 18.23
N ALA A 118 -5.71 0.87 19.34
CA ALA A 118 -5.56 1.89 20.38
C ALA A 118 -4.93 3.16 19.77
N GLY A 119 -5.66 4.27 19.83
CA GLY A 119 -5.19 5.56 19.32
C GLY A 119 -3.93 6.02 20.04
N ALA A 120 -3.25 6.99 19.44
CA ALA A 120 -2.14 7.69 20.06
C ALA A 120 -2.40 9.20 20.03
N ASP A 121 -1.36 9.99 20.28
CA ASP A 121 -1.47 11.45 20.28
C ASP A 121 -1.47 11.99 18.85
N ASP A 122 -2.64 12.42 18.40
CA ASP A 122 -2.86 12.97 17.06
C ASP A 122 -2.17 14.33 16.87
N ALA A 123 -1.86 15.06 17.95
CA ALA A 123 -1.16 16.34 17.88
C ALA A 123 0.22 16.22 17.20
N VAL A 124 0.81 15.02 17.19
CA VAL A 124 2.06 14.76 16.48
C VAL A 124 1.94 14.96 14.97
N LEU A 125 0.76 14.71 14.38
CA LEU A 125 0.54 14.99 12.96
C LEU A 125 0.51 16.49 12.70
N ASP A 126 -0.15 17.26 13.57
CA ASP A 126 -0.19 18.73 13.49
C ASP A 126 1.22 19.33 13.65
N GLU A 127 2.01 18.82 14.60
CA GLU A 127 3.42 19.22 14.78
C GLU A 127 4.27 18.91 13.54
N LEU A 128 4.08 17.74 12.92
CA LEU A 128 4.75 17.39 11.67
C LEU A 128 4.30 18.30 10.52
N GLY A 129 3.00 18.61 10.44
CA GLY A 129 2.44 19.53 9.46
C GLY A 129 3.06 20.92 9.56
N ALA A 130 3.07 21.50 10.76
CA ALA A 130 3.70 22.78 11.04
C ALA A 130 5.21 22.76 10.76
N THR A 131 5.91 21.69 11.16
CA THR A 131 7.36 21.56 10.95
C THR A 131 7.72 21.55 9.47
N TYR A 132 6.96 20.86 8.62
CA TYR A 132 7.29 20.70 7.20
C TYR A 132 6.48 21.60 6.26
N GLY A 133 5.65 22.49 6.81
CA GLY A 133 4.78 23.37 6.02
C GLY A 133 3.86 22.58 5.11
N LEU A 134 3.14 21.60 5.69
CA LEU A 134 2.08 20.87 5.00
C LEU A 134 0.75 21.60 5.18
N ASP A 135 -0.13 21.50 4.18
CA ASP A 135 -1.47 22.08 4.23
C ASP A 135 -2.30 21.48 5.38
N GLU A 136 -3.31 22.22 5.85
CA GLU A 136 -4.14 21.83 7.02
C GLU A 136 -4.87 20.48 6.81
N ASP A 137 -5.14 20.11 5.57
CA ASP A 137 -5.81 18.87 5.19
C ASP A 137 -4.85 17.72 4.80
N ALA A 138 -3.52 17.92 4.94
CA ALA A 138 -2.52 16.93 4.55
C ALA A 138 -2.67 15.55 5.26
N PHE A 139 -3.35 15.54 6.41
CA PHE A 139 -3.64 14.33 7.19
C PHE A 139 -5.15 14.03 7.29
N ALA A 140 -5.98 14.63 6.44
CA ALA A 140 -7.42 14.38 6.44
C ALA A 140 -7.74 12.88 6.32
N GLY A 141 -8.57 12.37 7.22
CA GLY A 141 -8.96 10.96 7.26
C GLY A 141 -7.93 10.01 7.87
N VAL A 142 -6.87 10.53 8.49
CA VAL A 142 -5.83 9.75 9.16
C VAL A 142 -5.81 10.07 10.66
N THR A 143 -5.59 9.05 11.49
CA THR A 143 -5.31 9.20 12.92
C THR A 143 -4.01 8.50 13.29
N THR A 144 -3.51 8.72 14.49
CA THR A 144 -2.30 8.09 14.98
C THR A 144 -2.60 6.82 15.76
N HIS A 145 -1.71 5.86 15.59
CA HIS A 145 -1.69 4.62 16.33
C HIS A 145 -0.28 4.35 16.85
N ARG A 146 -0.18 4.02 18.14
CA ARG A 146 1.04 3.51 18.76
C ARG A 146 0.86 2.03 19.05
N GLY A 147 1.40 1.19 18.18
CA GLY A 147 1.55 -0.23 18.48
C GLY A 147 2.61 -0.46 19.57
N GLY A 148 2.83 -1.72 19.96
CA GLY A 148 3.90 -2.11 20.91
C GLY A 148 5.34 -1.92 20.38
N GLY A 149 5.52 -1.07 19.37
CA GLY A 149 6.75 -0.88 18.63
C GLY A 149 7.42 0.48 18.88
N ARG A 150 8.38 0.78 18.01
CA ARG A 150 9.30 1.93 18.11
C ARG A 150 8.86 3.14 17.29
N TYR A 151 7.66 3.06 16.73
CA TYR A 151 7.11 4.01 15.77
C TYR A 151 5.72 4.43 16.21
N LEU A 152 5.41 5.70 15.95
CA LEU A 152 4.05 6.18 15.80
C LEU A 152 3.67 5.99 14.33
N SER A 153 2.49 5.42 14.08
CA SER A 153 1.98 5.20 12.73
C SER A 153 0.74 6.04 12.46
N ALA A 154 0.60 6.49 11.22
CA ALA A 154 -0.63 6.99 10.63
C ALA A 154 -1.50 5.81 10.18
N VAL A 155 -2.75 5.76 10.58
CA VAL A 155 -3.77 4.79 10.14
C VAL A 155 -4.97 5.54 9.58
N SER A 156 -5.75 4.91 8.70
CA SER A 156 -7.04 5.49 8.33
C SER A 156 -7.92 5.66 9.57
N ALA A 157 -8.66 6.76 9.67
CA ALA A 157 -9.54 7.04 10.81
C ALA A 157 -10.62 5.97 10.99
N ASP A 158 -11.04 5.33 9.89
CA ASP A 158 -11.98 4.21 9.88
C ASP A 158 -11.31 2.83 10.00
N HIS A 159 -9.98 2.77 10.24
CA HIS A 159 -9.25 1.52 10.31
C HIS A 159 -9.72 0.67 11.49
N ARG A 160 -10.11 -0.58 11.19
CA ARG A 160 -10.49 -1.58 12.19
C ARG A 160 -9.87 -2.93 11.85
N LEU A 161 -9.54 -3.70 12.88
CA LEU A 161 -8.95 -5.02 12.76
C LEU A 161 -9.60 -6.03 13.71
N PRO A 162 -9.50 -7.35 13.43
CA PRO A 162 -9.90 -8.37 14.37
C PRO A 162 -9.12 -8.25 15.70
N PRO A 163 -9.76 -8.41 16.87
CA PRO A 163 -9.09 -8.37 18.16
C PRO A 163 -8.08 -9.52 18.29
N GLY A 164 -6.95 -9.26 18.94
CA GLY A 164 -5.91 -10.26 19.18
C GLY A 164 -5.11 -10.66 17.94
N LEU A 165 -5.32 -10.02 16.79
CA LEU A 165 -4.48 -10.24 15.61
C LEU A 165 -3.06 -9.73 15.86
N ALA A 166 -2.08 -10.62 15.80
CA ALA A 166 -0.67 -10.25 15.83
C ALA A 166 -0.30 -9.56 14.50
N THR A 167 -0.29 -8.24 14.48
CA THR A 167 0.09 -7.47 13.29
C THR A 167 1.61 -7.33 13.19
N GLN A 168 2.16 -7.51 11.99
CA GLN A 168 3.56 -7.17 11.72
C GLN A 168 3.74 -5.65 11.60
N THR A 169 2.75 -4.96 11.03
CA THR A 169 2.69 -3.50 10.92
C THR A 169 1.22 -3.07 10.89
N THR A 170 0.93 -1.95 11.53
CA THR A 170 -0.38 -1.30 11.48
C THR A 170 -0.16 0.14 10.99
N GLY A 171 -0.77 0.50 9.87
CA GLY A 171 -0.63 1.82 9.25
C GLY A 171 0.75 2.09 8.64
N LEU A 172 0.98 3.35 8.31
CA LEU A 172 2.24 3.88 7.79
C LEU A 172 3.05 4.45 8.98
N PRO A 173 4.25 3.94 9.29
CA PRO A 173 5.05 4.49 10.38
C PRO A 173 5.47 5.91 9.99
N VAL A 174 5.11 6.93 10.77
CA VAL A 174 5.40 8.35 10.46
C VAL A 174 6.53 8.93 11.28
N LEU A 175 6.68 8.48 12.53
CA LEU A 175 7.67 9.02 13.46
C LEU A 175 8.34 7.90 14.25
N GLY A 176 9.68 7.86 14.23
CA GLY A 176 10.48 7.01 15.10
C GLY A 176 10.74 7.67 16.44
N THR A 177 10.30 7.05 17.53
CA THR A 177 10.29 7.65 18.88
C THR A 177 11.52 7.30 19.72
N GLN A 178 12.52 6.64 19.12
CA GLN A 178 13.76 6.26 19.81
C GLN A 178 14.82 7.35 19.82
N ALA A 179 14.79 8.22 18.81
CA ALA A 179 15.71 9.34 18.72
C ALA A 179 15.19 10.52 19.55
N ARG A 180 16.11 11.37 20.03
CA ARG A 180 15.77 12.66 20.65
C ARG A 180 16.53 13.76 19.90
N PRO A 181 15.82 14.70 19.24
CA PRO A 181 14.37 14.73 19.06
C PRO A 181 13.87 13.57 18.17
N PRO A 182 12.56 13.20 18.28
CA PRO A 182 11.94 12.17 17.45
C PRO A 182 12.17 12.42 15.96
N LYS A 183 12.33 11.34 15.21
CA LYS A 183 12.77 11.41 13.82
C LYS A 183 11.64 10.99 12.88
N PRO A 184 11.31 11.78 11.84
CA PRO A 184 10.43 11.32 10.78
C PRO A 184 10.98 10.05 10.12
N THR A 185 10.08 9.18 9.67
CA THR A 185 10.49 7.96 8.98
C THR A 185 10.72 8.23 7.49
N THR A 186 11.39 7.29 6.82
CA THR A 186 11.44 7.28 5.35
C THR A 186 10.03 7.17 4.77
N ALA A 187 9.13 6.40 5.39
CA ALA A 187 7.76 6.25 4.92
C ALA A 187 6.96 7.58 4.96
N PHE A 188 7.15 8.39 6.01
CA PHE A 188 6.60 9.76 6.06
C PHE A 188 7.13 10.62 4.93
N ALA A 189 8.45 10.63 4.72
CA ALA A 189 9.05 11.42 3.67
C ALA A 189 8.59 10.99 2.26
N LEU A 190 8.45 9.68 2.00
CA LEU A 190 7.94 9.20 0.71
C LEU A 190 6.49 9.67 0.45
N ALA A 191 5.66 9.72 1.49
CA ALA A 191 4.25 10.09 1.38
C ALA A 191 4.03 11.62 1.31
N TRP A 192 4.71 12.41 2.16
CA TRP A 192 4.38 13.83 2.34
C TRP A 192 5.47 14.82 1.93
N ALA A 193 6.71 14.40 1.67
CA ALA A 193 7.73 15.36 1.22
C ALA A 193 7.37 16.08 -0.10
N PRO A 194 6.68 15.45 -1.09
CA PRO A 194 6.27 16.17 -2.30
C PRO A 194 5.44 17.43 -2.03
N ALA A 195 4.61 17.42 -0.98
CA ALA A 195 3.76 18.53 -0.59
C ALA A 195 4.40 19.49 0.44
N ALA A 196 5.55 19.12 1.03
CA ALA A 196 6.20 19.90 2.08
C ALA A 196 6.81 21.21 1.53
N GLN A 197 6.48 22.32 2.18
CA GLN A 197 6.94 23.66 1.80
C GLN A 197 8.13 24.15 2.64
N ALA A 198 8.38 23.52 3.80
CA ALA A 198 9.45 23.88 4.72
C ALA A 198 10.32 22.67 5.12
N ASN A 199 11.53 22.95 5.60
CA ASN A 199 12.49 21.93 6.07
C ASN A 199 12.70 20.78 5.06
N THR A 200 12.83 21.15 3.79
CA THR A 200 13.09 20.22 2.68
C THR A 200 14.49 20.39 2.10
N LEU A 201 14.95 19.34 1.43
CA LEU A 201 16.25 19.24 0.77
C LEU A 201 16.06 18.65 -0.64
N ASP A 202 15.97 19.50 -1.66
CA ASP A 202 15.98 19.06 -3.05
C ASP A 202 17.42 18.74 -3.49
N VAL A 203 17.61 17.52 -3.99
CA VAL A 203 18.90 17.05 -4.52
C VAL A 203 18.80 16.75 -6.01
N ASP A 204 19.88 17.01 -6.73
CA ASP A 204 20.07 16.62 -8.12
C ASP A 204 20.46 15.13 -8.24
N ASP A 205 20.82 14.67 -9.44
CA ASP A 205 21.20 13.28 -9.70
C ASP A 205 22.45 12.86 -8.91
N ALA A 206 23.42 13.77 -8.73
CA ALA A 206 24.64 13.51 -7.96
C ALA A 206 24.34 13.42 -6.46
N GLY A 207 23.54 14.35 -5.93
CA GLY A 207 23.09 14.33 -4.54
C GLY A 207 22.19 13.14 -4.23
N LEU A 208 21.39 12.66 -5.19
CA LEU A 208 20.65 11.40 -5.06
C LEU A 208 21.61 10.22 -4.88
N ALA A 209 22.65 10.13 -5.73
CA ALA A 209 23.65 9.07 -5.64
C ALA A 209 24.40 9.09 -4.30
N ASP A 210 24.77 10.28 -3.81
CA ASP A 210 25.37 10.47 -2.49
C ASP A 210 24.42 10.07 -1.36
N TYR A 211 23.16 10.48 -1.46
CA TYR A 211 22.14 10.17 -0.46
C TYR A 211 21.92 8.66 -0.34
N ILE A 212 21.74 7.95 -1.46
CA ILE A 212 21.55 6.49 -1.49
C ILE A 212 22.80 5.77 -0.95
N ALA A 213 23.99 6.22 -1.36
CA ALA A 213 25.26 5.70 -0.86
C ALA A 213 25.57 6.09 0.59
N ARG A 214 24.66 6.82 1.26
CA ARG A 214 24.80 7.31 2.64
C ARG A 214 26.04 8.19 2.85
N ARG A 215 26.52 8.86 1.80
CA ARG A 215 27.55 9.89 1.90
C ARG A 215 26.96 11.19 2.46
N PRO A 216 27.76 12.04 3.12
CA PRO A 216 27.30 13.37 3.52
C PRO A 216 26.90 14.19 2.29
N LEU A 217 25.83 14.96 2.43
CA LEU A 217 25.39 15.92 1.41
C LEU A 217 25.87 17.31 1.82
N TYR A 218 26.34 18.09 0.85
CA TYR A 218 26.79 19.47 1.05
C TYR A 218 26.05 20.36 0.07
N LEU A 219 25.31 21.34 0.56
CA LEU A 219 24.64 22.32 -0.29
C LEU A 219 25.05 23.74 0.05
N ASP A 220 25.14 24.56 -0.98
CA ASP A 220 25.24 26.01 -0.88
C ASP A 220 23.89 26.60 -0.49
N ARG A 221 23.66 26.75 0.82
CA ARG A 221 22.44 27.38 1.37
C ARG A 221 22.78 28.53 2.30
N ALA A 222 22.03 29.63 2.15
CA ALA A 222 22.15 30.81 2.99
C ALA A 222 21.73 30.54 4.45
N GLU A 223 20.74 29.68 4.65
CA GLU A 223 20.18 29.38 5.97
C GLU A 223 20.33 27.89 6.30
N VAL A 224 20.55 27.61 7.60
CA VAL A 224 20.53 26.25 8.15
C VAL A 224 19.09 25.98 8.59
N PRO A 225 18.45 24.89 8.14
CA PRO A 225 17.11 24.55 8.59
C PRO A 225 17.03 24.46 10.12
N GLU A 226 16.00 25.04 10.72
CA GLU A 226 15.79 25.01 12.16
C GLU A 226 15.45 23.61 12.67
N ALA A 227 14.73 22.83 11.84
CA ALA A 227 14.40 21.47 12.17
C ALA A 227 15.67 20.58 12.15
N PRO A 228 15.81 19.65 13.12
CA PRO A 228 16.94 18.72 13.18
C PRO A 228 16.99 17.77 11.97
N TYR A 229 15.83 17.54 11.33
CA TYR A 229 15.68 16.67 10.19
C TYR A 229 15.04 17.43 9.03
N VAL A 230 15.46 17.09 7.82
CA VAL A 230 14.86 17.59 6.58
C VAL A 230 14.33 16.44 5.74
N LEU A 231 13.25 16.71 5.00
CA LEU A 231 12.72 15.77 4.01
C LEU A 231 13.50 15.93 2.70
N VAL A 232 14.11 14.84 2.25
CA VAL A 232 14.92 14.84 1.03
C VAL A 232 14.02 14.54 -0.16
N ARG A 233 14.16 15.33 -1.21
CA ARG A 233 13.41 15.23 -2.46
C ARG A 233 14.32 15.14 -3.66
N HIS A 234 13.86 14.45 -4.69
CA HIS A 234 14.50 14.43 -5.99
C HIS A 234 13.44 14.53 -7.08
N ARG A 235 13.55 15.55 -7.95
CA ARG A 235 12.58 15.84 -9.01
C ARG A 235 11.13 15.90 -8.49
N GLY A 236 10.92 16.54 -7.34
CA GLY A 236 9.61 16.68 -6.69
C GLY A 236 9.13 15.46 -5.90
N HIS A 237 9.83 14.32 -5.95
CA HIS A 237 9.47 13.13 -5.20
C HIS A 237 10.23 13.04 -3.87
N GLY A 238 9.55 12.68 -2.79
CA GLY A 238 10.22 12.33 -1.54
C GLY A 238 11.08 11.08 -1.71
N ILE A 239 12.31 11.12 -1.20
CA ILE A 239 13.24 9.97 -1.21
C ILE A 239 13.74 9.58 0.19
N GLY A 240 13.43 10.39 1.21
CA GLY A 240 13.61 10.04 2.61
C GLY A 240 14.02 11.22 3.48
N VAL A 241 14.91 11.00 4.43
CA VAL A 241 15.20 11.95 5.51
C VAL A 241 16.71 12.15 5.64
N ALA A 242 17.15 13.38 5.90
CA ALA A 242 18.52 13.68 6.28
C ALA A 242 18.55 14.43 7.61
N HIS A 243 19.63 14.22 8.38
CA HIS A 243 19.87 14.95 9.63
C HIS A 243 20.75 16.17 9.35
N VAL A 244 20.35 17.33 9.84
CA VAL A 244 21.12 18.57 9.70
C VAL A 244 22.38 18.48 10.56
N ARG A 245 23.55 18.77 9.98
CA ARG A 245 24.83 18.83 10.71
C ARG A 245 25.33 20.26 10.93
N GLY A 246 24.69 21.24 10.29
CA GLY A 246 25.01 22.65 10.41
C GLY A 246 26.03 23.14 9.38
N ARG A 247 26.41 24.41 9.50
CA ARG A 247 27.35 25.07 8.58
C ARG A 247 28.77 24.58 8.81
N GLN A 248 29.46 24.27 7.71
CA GLN A 248 30.85 23.83 7.67
C GLN A 248 31.78 25.01 7.48
N ALA A 249 33.08 24.80 7.71
CA ALA A 249 34.11 25.84 7.59
C ALA A 249 34.23 26.43 6.17
N ASP A 250 33.86 25.66 5.15
CA ASP A 250 33.81 26.09 3.75
C ASP A 250 32.54 26.89 3.40
N GLY A 251 31.70 27.19 4.39
CA GLY A 251 30.47 27.94 4.24
C GLY A 251 29.26 27.11 3.82
N ARG A 252 29.40 25.83 3.44
CA ARG A 252 28.27 24.98 3.03
C ARG A 252 27.51 24.43 4.23
N VAL A 253 26.26 24.02 4.03
CA VAL A 253 25.48 23.31 5.05
C VAL A 253 25.59 21.81 4.79
N ALA A 254 25.99 21.06 5.82
CA ALA A 254 26.12 19.61 5.73
C ALA A 254 24.88 18.88 6.25
N PHE A 255 24.54 17.78 5.57
CA PHE A 255 23.46 16.89 5.96
C PHE A 255 23.95 15.44 5.96
N ALA A 256 23.59 14.68 6.99
CA ALA A 256 23.86 13.25 7.04
C ALA A 256 22.66 12.49 6.47
N SER A 257 22.89 11.75 5.38
CA SER A 257 21.88 10.84 4.82
C SER A 257 21.42 9.81 5.86
N LEU A 258 20.10 9.68 6.01
CA LEU A 258 19.48 8.64 6.80
C LEU A 258 18.83 7.56 5.92
N HIS A 259 19.23 7.45 4.65
CA HIS A 259 18.79 6.40 3.72
C HIS A 259 18.96 5.01 4.37
N PRO A 260 17.94 4.14 4.42
CA PRO A 260 18.01 2.89 5.19
C PRO A 260 19.24 2.05 4.87
N LYS A 261 20.01 1.65 5.90
CA LYS A 261 21.25 0.86 5.72
C LYS A 261 21.02 -0.46 4.97
N ALA A 262 19.84 -1.07 5.13
CA ALA A 262 19.47 -2.30 4.45
C ALA A 262 19.17 -2.12 2.96
N TRP A 263 19.01 -0.88 2.49
CA TRP A 263 18.71 -0.54 1.09
C TRP A 263 19.91 0.02 0.36
N ALA A 264 20.91 0.52 1.09
CA ALA A 264 22.20 0.83 0.51
C ALA A 264 22.79 -0.48 -0.06
N GLY A 265 22.98 -0.53 -1.39
CA GLY A 265 23.68 -1.65 -2.03
C GLY A 265 25.01 -1.89 -1.34
N ARG A 266 25.39 -3.16 -1.19
CA ARG A 266 26.74 -3.50 -0.72
C ARG A 266 27.79 -3.00 -1.69
#